data_AF-K2FD41-F1
#
_entry.id   AF-K2FD41-F1
#
_cell.length_a   1.000
_cell.length_b   1.000
_cell.length_c   1.000
_cell.angle_alpha   90.00
_cell.angle_beta   90.00
_cell.angle_gamma   90.00
#
_symmetry.space_group_name_H-M   'P 1'
#
loop_
_entity.id
_entity.type
_entity.pdbx_description
1 polymer ?
#
loop_
_entity_poly.entity_id
_entity_poly.type
_entity_poly.pdbx_seq_one_letter_code
_entity_poly.pdbx_strand_id
1 'polypeptide(L)'
;MIRTIKSKKGFTLIELLIVIAIIGILAGIVLVSTGSSRKKAQLAKALSTMKSISNAVNMCIINGGNLVAPNDNGTGGTLICSTGTEVLPNISDTDFIYCGTTCGIWYKTSNGYAISMYSDSYPGGRTVIMCGENVVFSNWTGFGFTSFNFNSSGGNKCEVLVNN
;
A
#
# COMPACT_ATOMS: atom_id res chain seq x y z
N MET A 1 33.18 -63.84 -20.97
CA MET A 1 32.64 -62.46 -21.07
C MET A 1 31.31 -62.43 -20.33
N ILE A 2 31.27 -61.83 -19.13
CA ILE A 2 30.09 -61.86 -18.25
C ILE A 2 29.17 -60.68 -18.60
N ARG A 3 27.92 -60.95 -19.00
CA ARG A 3 26.89 -59.93 -19.28
C ARG A 3 26.14 -59.60 -17.99
N THR A 4 26.33 -58.40 -17.47
CA THR A 4 25.58 -57.87 -16.32
C THR A 4 24.19 -57.40 -16.76
N ILE A 5 23.13 -58.09 -16.33
CA ILE A 5 21.74 -57.69 -16.60
C ILE A 5 21.39 -56.52 -15.68
N LYS A 6 21.38 -55.29 -16.21
CA LYS A 6 20.87 -54.12 -15.46
C LYS A 6 19.35 -54.25 -15.29
N SER A 7 18.89 -54.47 -14.07
CA SER A 7 17.49 -54.33 -13.69
C SER A 7 17.03 -52.90 -13.96
N LYS A 8 16.15 -52.71 -14.94
CA LYS A 8 15.45 -51.43 -15.15
C LYS A 8 14.30 -51.37 -14.14
N LYS A 9 14.47 -50.62 -13.05
CA LYS A 9 13.36 -50.28 -12.15
C LYS A 9 12.47 -49.26 -12.86
N GLY A 10 11.27 -49.68 -13.26
CA GLY A 10 10.22 -48.78 -13.75
C GLY A 10 9.40 -48.27 -12.57
N PHE A 11 9.01 -47.00 -12.60
CA PHE A 11 8.03 -46.45 -11.65
C PHE A 11 6.68 -47.12 -11.85
N THR A 12 6.01 -47.46 -10.76
CA THR A 12 4.63 -47.95 -10.83
C THR A 12 3.68 -46.78 -11.10
N LEU A 13 2.62 -47.03 -11.88
CA LEU A 13 1.59 -46.01 -12.15
C LEU A 13 0.97 -45.46 -10.85
N ILE A 14 0.85 -46.31 -9.83
CA ILE A 14 0.30 -45.93 -8.54
C ILE A 14 1.24 -45.01 -7.75
N GLU A 15 2.56 -45.21 -7.81
CA GLU A 15 3.54 -44.30 -7.19
C GLU A 15 3.44 -42.90 -7.80
N LEU A 16 3.25 -42.78 -9.11
CA LEU A 16 3.13 -41.48 -9.75
C LEU A 16 1.79 -40.80 -9.42
N LEU A 17 0.72 -41.59 -9.27
CA LEU A 17 -0.62 -41.10 -8.96
C LEU A 17 -0.72 -40.55 -7.53
N ILE A 18 -0.10 -41.19 -6.54
CA ILE A 18 -0.09 -40.67 -5.17
C ILE A 18 0.71 -39.36 -5.05
N VAL A 19 1.77 -39.20 -5.84
CA VAL A 19 2.62 -38.01 -5.80
C VAL A 19 1.86 -36.78 -6.28
N ILE A 20 1.17 -36.87 -7.41
CA ILE A 20 0.36 -35.74 -7.91
C ILE A 20 -0.80 -35.43 -6.98
N ALA A 21 -1.36 -36.44 -6.29
CA ALA A 21 -2.40 -36.24 -5.29
C ALA A 21 -1.90 -35.43 -4.09
N ILE A 22 -0.72 -35.77 -3.55
CA ILE A 22 -0.13 -35.04 -2.43
C ILE A 22 0.29 -33.62 -2.85
N ILE A 23 0.90 -33.44 -4.03
CA ILE A 23 1.27 -32.12 -4.55
C ILE A 23 0.01 -31.25 -4.72
N GLY A 24 -1.11 -31.81 -5.19
CA GLY A 24 -2.38 -31.10 -5.31
C GLY A 24 -2.92 -30.58 -3.97
N ILE A 25 -2.85 -31.39 -2.91
CA ILE A 25 -3.28 -31.00 -1.55
C ILE A 25 -2.39 -29.88 -1.01
N LEU A 26 -1.07 -30.03 -1.11
CA LEU A 26 -0.11 -29.03 -0.64
C LEU A 26 -0.25 -27.70 -1.40
N ALA A 27 -0.44 -27.75 -2.72
CA ALA A 27 -0.63 -26.56 -3.55
C ALA A 27 -1.92 -25.80 -3.19
N GLY A 28 -3.01 -26.53 -2.87
CA GLY A 28 -4.28 -25.92 -2.48
C GLY A 28 -4.19 -25.08 -1.19
N ILE A 29 -3.48 -25.59 -0.17
CA ILE A 29 -3.30 -24.89 1.11
C ILE A 29 -2.47 -23.61 0.94
N VAL A 30 -1.40 -23.67 0.14
CA VAL A 30 -0.53 -22.53 -0.13
C VAL A 30 -1.31 -21.39 -0.79
N LEU A 31 -2.13 -21.69 -1.79
CA LEU A 31 -2.88 -20.68 -2.55
C LEU A 31 -3.75 -19.79 -1.64
N VAL A 32 -4.49 -20.40 -0.70
CA VAL A 32 -5.40 -19.68 0.21
C VAL A 32 -4.65 -18.77 1.19
N SER A 33 -3.43 -19.15 1.59
CA SER A 33 -2.64 -18.39 2.58
C SER A 33 -1.93 -17.14 2.02
N THR A 34 -1.70 -17.09 0.70
CA THR A 34 -0.87 -16.03 0.09
C THR A 34 -1.58 -14.68 -0.02
N GLY A 35 -2.91 -14.65 -0.11
CA GLY A 35 -3.67 -13.41 -0.26
C GLY A 35 -3.57 -12.47 0.95
N SER A 36 -3.70 -12.99 2.16
CA SER A 36 -3.61 -12.19 3.40
C SER A 36 -2.20 -11.70 3.70
N SER A 37 -1.19 -12.52 3.36
CA SER A 37 0.22 -12.18 3.54
C SER A 37 0.66 -11.04 2.61
N ARG A 38 0.17 -11.04 1.35
CA ARG A 38 0.40 -9.95 0.39
C ARG A 38 -0.20 -8.62 0.86
N LYS A 39 -1.44 -8.62 1.35
CA LYS A 39 -2.09 -7.41 1.91
C LYS A 39 -1.31 -6.83 3.09
N LYS A 40 -0.82 -7.67 4.01
CA LYS A 40 0.01 -7.23 5.14
C LYS A 40 1.35 -6.61 4.68
N ALA A 41 2.01 -7.23 3.72
CA ALA A 41 3.26 -6.70 3.16
C ALA A 41 3.07 -5.34 2.48
N GLN A 42 1.97 -5.18 1.73
CA GLN A 42 1.58 -3.93 1.09
C GLN A 42 1.31 -2.83 2.13
N LEU A 43 0.56 -3.12 3.19
CA LEU A 43 0.33 -2.18 4.30
C LEU A 43 1.63 -1.75 4.98
N ALA A 44 2.54 -2.69 5.24
CA ALA A 44 3.83 -2.38 5.83
C ALA A 44 4.67 -1.44 4.94
N LYS A 45 4.66 -1.64 3.61
CA LYS A 45 5.33 -0.77 2.64
C LYS A 45 4.69 0.62 2.57
N ALA A 46 3.36 0.71 2.67
CA ALA A 46 2.68 1.99 2.73
C ALA A 46 3.01 2.75 4.03
N LEU A 47 3.03 2.07 5.17
CA LEU A 47 3.47 2.63 6.46
C LEU A 47 4.90 3.15 6.43
N SER A 48 5.84 2.43 5.82
CA SER A 48 7.22 2.93 5.68
C SER A 48 7.26 4.16 4.77
N THR A 49 6.50 4.12 3.67
CA THR A 49 6.41 5.22 2.71
C THR A 49 5.84 6.49 3.37
N MET A 50 4.82 6.36 4.20
CA MET A 50 4.29 7.48 4.99
C MET A 50 5.32 8.14 5.86
N LYS A 51 6.13 7.36 6.58
CA LYS A 51 7.14 7.92 7.49
C LYS A 51 8.17 8.71 6.69
N SER A 52 8.58 8.21 5.53
CA SER A 52 9.47 8.93 4.61
C SER A 52 8.85 10.24 4.14
N ILE A 53 7.56 10.23 3.75
CA ILE A 53 6.83 11.43 3.32
C ILE A 53 6.67 12.43 4.47
N SER A 54 6.32 11.97 5.66
CA SER A 54 6.17 12.82 6.85
C SER A 54 7.47 13.55 7.18
N ASN A 55 8.61 12.84 7.11
CA ASN A 55 9.91 13.47 7.31
C ASN A 55 10.22 14.52 6.23
N ALA A 56 9.97 14.20 4.96
CA ALA A 56 10.17 15.12 3.83
C ALA A 56 9.28 16.36 3.93
N VAL A 57 8.01 16.18 4.28
CA VAL A 57 7.07 17.27 4.55
C VAL A 57 7.59 18.16 5.69
N ASN A 58 8.05 17.57 6.80
CA ASN A 58 8.59 18.34 7.92
C ASN A 58 9.84 19.13 7.50
N MET A 59 10.74 18.53 6.73
CA MET A 59 11.91 19.23 6.19
C MET A 59 11.52 20.38 5.27
N CYS A 60 10.54 20.20 4.39
CA CYS A 60 10.01 21.27 3.55
C CYS A 60 9.48 22.44 4.38
N ILE A 61 8.71 22.16 5.43
CA ILE A 61 8.15 23.16 6.33
C ILE A 61 9.27 23.93 7.04
N ILE A 62 10.27 23.22 7.59
CA ILE A 62 11.42 23.84 8.28
C ILE A 62 12.21 24.76 7.33
N ASN A 63 12.35 24.37 6.07
CA ASN A 63 13.02 25.17 5.05
C ASN A 63 12.19 26.34 4.51
N GLY A 64 10.99 26.58 5.04
CA GLY A 64 10.08 27.65 4.58
C GLY A 64 9.49 27.38 3.19
N GLY A 65 9.55 26.14 2.72
CA GLY A 65 8.97 25.72 1.46
C GLY A 65 7.46 25.52 1.53
N ASN A 66 6.84 25.53 0.36
CA ASN A 66 5.43 25.24 0.14
C ASN A 66 5.25 23.79 -0.31
N LEU A 67 4.32 23.06 0.30
CA LEU A 67 3.98 21.69 -0.04
C LEU A 67 3.26 21.65 -1.38
N VAL A 68 3.69 20.72 -2.21
CA VAL A 68 3.09 20.46 -3.51
C VAL A 68 2.20 19.23 -3.39
N ALA A 69 0.95 19.36 -3.82
CA ALA A 69 0.03 18.24 -3.84
C ALA A 69 0.48 17.21 -4.92
N PRO A 70 0.38 15.91 -4.65
CA PRO A 70 0.61 14.90 -5.66
C PRO A 70 -0.33 15.08 -6.85
N ASN A 71 0.08 14.54 -7.99
CA ASN A 71 -0.84 14.22 -9.05
C ASN A 71 -1.85 13.18 -8.58
N ASP A 72 -3.12 13.40 -8.90
CA ASP A 72 -4.16 12.42 -8.66
C ASP A 72 -3.87 11.12 -9.39
N ASN A 73 -4.13 10.00 -8.70
CA ASN A 73 -3.84 8.66 -9.19
C ASN A 73 -2.35 8.44 -9.53
N GLY A 74 -1.48 9.30 -8.99
CA GLY A 74 -0.05 9.20 -9.18
C GLY A 74 0.54 8.03 -8.40
N THR A 75 1.62 7.46 -8.92
CA THR A 75 2.41 6.43 -8.24
C THR A 75 3.73 6.96 -7.71
N GLY A 76 3.98 8.27 -7.78
CA GLY A 76 5.18 8.93 -7.26
C GLY A 76 5.83 9.87 -8.28
N GLY A 77 7.03 10.36 -7.96
CA GLY A 77 7.86 11.19 -8.85
C GLY A 77 7.51 12.69 -8.86
N THR A 78 6.37 13.08 -8.29
CA THR A 78 6.02 14.50 -8.07
C THR A 78 6.81 15.05 -6.88
N LEU A 79 7.23 16.30 -6.95
CA LEU A 79 7.89 16.98 -5.83
C LEU A 79 6.96 17.07 -4.61
N ILE A 80 7.51 16.90 -3.42
CA ILE A 80 6.81 17.11 -2.14
C ILE A 80 6.85 18.58 -1.75
N CYS A 81 7.90 19.29 -2.16
CA CYS A 81 8.19 20.65 -1.78
C CYS A 81 8.55 21.49 -3.01
N SER A 82 8.03 22.71 -3.08
CA SER A 82 8.31 23.69 -4.15
C SER A 82 9.77 24.16 -4.19
N THR A 83 10.46 24.16 -3.06
CA THR A 83 11.84 24.64 -2.91
C THR A 83 12.85 23.51 -2.69
N GLY A 84 12.39 22.25 -2.68
CA GLY A 84 13.22 21.08 -2.43
C GLY A 84 13.36 20.17 -3.65
N THR A 85 14.22 19.15 -3.52
CA THR A 85 14.40 18.08 -4.52
C THR A 85 13.73 16.77 -4.08
N GLU A 86 13.03 16.79 -2.95
CA GLU A 86 12.37 15.61 -2.42
C GLU A 86 11.13 15.28 -3.24
N VAL A 87 11.09 14.05 -3.74
CA VAL A 87 10.00 13.54 -4.56
C VAL A 87 9.24 12.47 -3.81
N LEU A 88 7.96 12.33 -4.17
CA LEU A 88 7.15 11.23 -3.69
C LEU A 88 7.78 9.91 -4.15
N PRO A 89 8.04 8.98 -3.22
CA PRO A 89 8.63 7.71 -3.55
C PRO A 89 7.71 6.91 -4.47
N ASN A 90 8.29 6.08 -5.31
CA ASN A 90 7.50 5.30 -6.25
C ASN A 90 6.80 4.14 -5.52
N ILE A 91 5.47 4.07 -5.66
CA ILE A 91 4.59 3.08 -5.06
C ILE A 91 3.87 2.20 -6.10
N SER A 92 4.34 2.15 -7.35
CA SER A 92 3.70 1.38 -8.44
C SER A 92 3.63 -0.12 -8.17
N ASP A 93 4.50 -0.67 -7.34
CA ASP A 93 4.47 -2.09 -6.96
C ASP A 93 3.37 -2.39 -5.92
N THR A 94 2.61 -1.38 -5.52
CA THR A 94 1.59 -1.48 -4.49
C THR A 94 0.25 -1.05 -5.04
N ASP A 95 -0.83 -1.50 -4.41
CA ASP A 95 -2.18 -1.14 -4.80
C ASP A 95 -2.66 0.21 -4.24
N PHE A 96 -1.71 1.05 -3.78
CA PHE A 96 -1.94 2.40 -3.28
C PHE A 96 -1.70 3.41 -4.40
N ILE A 97 -2.39 4.54 -4.30
CA ILE A 97 -2.17 5.71 -5.15
C ILE A 97 -1.94 6.94 -4.28
N TYR A 98 -1.23 7.91 -4.84
CA TYR A 98 -1.24 9.26 -4.32
C TYR A 98 -2.47 10.01 -4.81
N CYS A 99 -2.96 10.85 -3.92
CA CYS A 99 -4.13 11.65 -4.15
C CYS A 99 -3.86 13.10 -3.75
N GLY A 100 -4.05 14.01 -4.70
CA GLY A 100 -3.92 15.43 -4.49
C GLY A 100 -5.26 16.09 -4.23
N THR A 101 -5.43 17.26 -4.81
CA THR A 101 -6.55 18.16 -4.57
C THR A 101 -7.85 17.65 -5.21
N THR A 102 -7.78 17.17 -6.45
CA THR A 102 -8.97 16.86 -7.25
C THR A 102 -9.58 15.49 -6.98
N CYS A 103 -8.84 14.54 -6.39
CA CYS A 103 -9.36 13.20 -6.12
C CYS A 103 -10.00 13.04 -4.73
N GLY A 104 -9.76 13.97 -3.79
CA GLY A 104 -10.32 13.93 -2.45
C GLY A 104 -10.02 12.64 -1.67
N ILE A 105 -10.50 12.52 -0.44
CA ILE A 105 -10.29 11.32 0.41
C ILE A 105 -11.23 10.15 -0.02
N TRP A 106 -11.89 10.29 -1.18
CA TRP A 106 -12.97 9.42 -1.65
C TRP A 106 -12.51 8.39 -2.67
N TYR A 107 -11.23 8.45 -3.07
CA TYR A 107 -10.71 7.61 -4.12
C TYR A 107 -10.46 6.18 -3.63
N LYS A 108 -11.15 5.23 -4.26
CA LYS A 108 -11.08 3.81 -3.96
C LYS A 108 -10.21 3.11 -5.00
N THR A 109 -9.08 2.58 -4.59
CA THR A 109 -8.33 1.61 -5.42
C THR A 109 -9.02 0.24 -5.39
N SER A 110 -8.60 -0.69 -6.24
CA SER A 110 -9.06 -2.10 -6.22
C SER A 110 -8.95 -2.74 -4.84
N ASN A 111 -8.04 -2.26 -4.00
CA ASN A 111 -7.83 -2.69 -2.62
C ASN A 111 -8.35 -1.68 -1.58
N GLY A 112 -8.86 -0.52 -1.99
CA GLY A 112 -9.51 0.46 -1.12
C GLY A 112 -8.57 1.33 -0.29
N TYR A 113 -7.31 1.50 -0.70
CA TYR A 113 -6.32 2.30 0.02
C TYR A 113 -5.75 3.44 -0.83
N ALA A 114 -5.60 4.63 -0.25
CA ALA A 114 -5.02 5.81 -0.91
C ALA A 114 -4.21 6.68 0.08
N ILE A 115 -3.19 7.36 -0.44
CA ILE A 115 -2.36 8.33 0.27
C ILE A 115 -2.72 9.72 -0.22
N SER A 116 -3.45 10.47 0.58
CA SER A 116 -3.86 11.84 0.26
C SER A 116 -2.88 12.84 0.87
N MET A 117 -2.47 13.84 0.08
CA MET A 117 -1.66 14.95 0.55
C MET A 117 -2.20 16.24 -0.01
N TYR A 118 -2.33 17.24 0.85
CA TYR A 118 -2.84 18.55 0.47
C TYR A 118 -1.73 19.60 0.47
N SER A 119 -1.70 20.40 -0.58
CA SER A 119 -0.82 21.57 -0.71
C SER A 119 -1.24 22.71 0.21
N ASP A 120 -0.37 23.68 0.42
CA ASP A 120 -0.64 24.86 1.27
C ASP A 120 -1.81 25.73 0.76
N SER A 121 -2.15 25.62 -0.52
CA SER A 121 -3.27 26.33 -1.14
C SER A 121 -4.64 25.73 -0.79
N TYR A 122 -4.70 24.60 -0.05
CA TYR A 122 -5.95 23.97 0.35
C TYR A 122 -6.58 24.64 1.58
N PRO A 123 -7.91 24.86 1.62
CA PRO A 123 -8.58 25.53 2.73
C PRO A 123 -8.44 24.86 4.12
N GLY A 124 -7.79 23.69 4.23
CA GLY A 124 -7.61 22.93 5.48
C GLY A 124 -6.15 22.80 5.95
N GLY A 125 -5.22 23.56 5.37
CA GLY A 125 -3.81 23.54 5.78
C GLY A 125 -3.04 22.32 5.27
N ARG A 126 -1.81 22.18 5.78
CA ARG A 126 -0.83 21.15 5.38
C ARG A 126 -1.18 19.82 6.04
N THR A 127 -1.76 18.88 5.28
CA THR A 127 -2.14 17.58 5.83
C THR A 127 -1.70 16.41 4.93
N VAL A 128 -1.20 15.35 5.57
CA VAL A 128 -0.91 14.06 4.95
C VAL A 128 -1.81 13.04 5.62
N ILE A 129 -2.64 12.37 4.82
CA ILE A 129 -3.64 11.42 5.28
C ILE A 129 -3.48 10.13 4.50
N MET A 130 -3.32 8.99 5.16
CA MET A 130 -3.54 7.70 4.50
C MET A 130 -4.86 7.13 4.91
N CYS A 131 -5.58 6.55 3.95
CA CYS A 131 -6.88 5.94 4.16
C CYS A 131 -6.94 4.51 3.59
N GLY A 132 -7.72 3.66 4.24
CA GLY A 132 -7.95 2.26 3.88
C GLY A 132 -9.42 1.85 3.97
N GLU A 133 -9.74 0.68 3.40
CA GLU A 133 -11.07 0.20 2.96
C GLU A 133 -12.33 0.92 3.53
N ASN A 134 -13.22 1.33 2.60
CA ASN A 134 -14.58 1.87 2.77
C ASN A 134 -14.75 3.24 3.46
N VAL A 135 -13.78 4.13 3.33
CA VAL A 135 -13.90 5.49 3.88
C VAL A 135 -15.02 6.31 3.21
N VAL A 136 -16.18 6.36 3.88
CA VAL A 136 -17.28 7.28 3.55
C VAL A 136 -17.31 8.35 4.63
N PHE A 137 -16.80 9.56 4.35
CA PHE A 137 -16.93 10.70 5.26
C PHE A 137 -18.31 11.36 5.10
N SER A 138 -19.38 10.73 5.58
CA SER A 138 -20.69 11.38 5.59
C SER A 138 -20.64 12.64 6.47
N ASN A 139 -20.70 13.80 5.81
CA ASN A 139 -20.96 15.14 6.33
C ASN A 139 -19.74 16.06 6.49
N TRP A 140 -19.51 16.84 5.44
CA TRP A 140 -18.52 17.92 5.31
C TRP A 140 -19.13 19.24 5.81
N THR A 141 -19.09 19.49 7.11
CA THR A 141 -19.35 20.83 7.65
C THR A 141 -18.46 21.09 8.86
N GLY A 142 -17.36 21.82 8.66
CA GLY A 142 -16.57 22.40 9.75
C GLY A 142 -15.16 21.83 9.87
N PHE A 143 -14.20 22.75 9.75
CA PHE A 143 -12.76 22.55 9.82
C PHE A 143 -12.30 21.92 11.14
N GLY A 144 -11.34 20.98 11.06
CA GLY A 144 -10.54 20.51 12.19
C GLY A 144 -10.45 18.99 12.29
N PHE A 145 -9.40 18.39 11.72
CA PHE A 145 -9.12 16.97 11.93
C PHE A 145 -8.09 16.78 13.05
N THR A 146 -8.55 16.68 14.28
CA THR A 146 -7.72 16.27 15.43
C THR A 146 -7.86 14.76 15.64
N SER A 147 -7.02 13.99 14.93
CA SER A 147 -6.79 12.54 15.07
C SER A 147 -7.83 11.57 14.48
N PHE A 148 -7.34 10.58 13.71
CA PHE A 148 -8.03 9.34 13.40
C PHE A 148 -7.12 8.16 13.81
N ASN A 149 -7.69 7.23 14.57
CA ASN A 149 -6.94 6.21 15.31
C ASN A 149 -6.89 4.88 14.53
N PHE A 150 -5.69 4.28 14.44
CA PHE A 150 -5.49 2.94 13.90
C PHE A 150 -6.01 1.90 14.88
N ASN A 151 -7.28 1.52 14.77
CA ASN A 151 -7.72 0.27 15.39
C ASN A 151 -7.89 -0.82 14.32
N SER A 152 -7.19 -1.93 14.52
CA SER A 152 -7.06 -3.00 13.53
C SER A 152 -8.37 -3.75 13.24
N SER A 153 -9.43 -3.48 14.01
CA SER A 153 -10.69 -4.23 14.02
C SER A 153 -11.90 -3.42 13.50
N GLY A 154 -12.04 -3.30 12.17
CA GLY A 154 -13.37 -3.25 11.54
C GLY A 154 -14.03 -1.90 11.23
N GLY A 155 -13.30 -0.84 10.88
CA GLY A 155 -13.90 0.40 10.34
C GLY A 155 -12.89 1.26 9.57
N ASN A 156 -13.41 2.17 8.74
CA ASN A 156 -12.68 3.11 7.87
C ASN A 156 -11.41 3.65 8.54
N LYS A 157 -10.24 3.28 8.01
CA LYS A 157 -8.94 3.48 8.66
C LYS A 157 -8.23 4.66 8.02
N CYS A 158 -8.09 5.80 8.71
CA CYS A 158 -7.21 6.87 8.25
C CYS A 158 -6.20 7.32 9.32
N GLU A 159 -4.95 7.63 8.95
CA GLU A 159 -3.94 8.28 9.84
C GLU A 159 -3.69 9.69 9.37
N VAL A 160 -3.55 10.63 10.30
CA VAL A 160 -3.03 11.98 10.03
C VAL A 160 -1.67 12.10 10.68
N LEU A 161 -0.62 12.31 9.89
CA LEU A 161 0.76 12.37 10.41
C LEU A 161 1.31 13.79 10.57
N VAL A 162 0.71 14.75 9.88
CA VAL A 162 1.07 16.17 9.96
C VAL A 162 -0.23 16.96 9.95
N ASN A 163 -0.41 17.80 10.96
CA ASN A 163 -1.46 18.80 11.05
C ASN A 163 -0.81 20.04 11.68
N ASN A 164 -1.00 21.21 11.06
CA ASN A 164 -0.61 22.50 11.60
C ASN A 164 -1.71 23.51 11.31
#